data_AF-A0A1G7GD38-F1
#
_entry.id   AF-A0A1G7GD38-F1
#
_cell.length_a   1.000
_cell.length_b   1.000
_cell.length_c   1.000
_cell.angle_alpha   90.00
_cell.angle_beta   90.00
_cell.angle_gamma   90.00
#
_symmetry.space_group_name_H-M   'P 1'
#
loop_
_entity.id
_entity.type
_entity.pdbx_description
1 polymer ?
#
loop_
_entity_poly.entity_id
_entity_poly.type
_entity_poly.pdbx_seq_one_letter_code
_entity_poly.pdbx_strand_id
1 'polypeptide(L)'
;MIEISERYLAFGQNIFVKEVAIPVGEVIEEVAKEYPCADDVDLRIVSRPTAFLSGLDALIGISVFLGGWAGTKFLDEIYDAKLGPKIKEYFRPYIERRGVDKKYSLAILARKRGVGGSVLICCIGSSIEEIESSERHIPAALTMTNELLDSSKGNSVYLYVIEGGKFNLEPEVFESHQMALEGLKRMYPAKLPKQIKPRS
;
A
#
# COMPACT_ATOMS: atom_id res chain seq x y z
N MET A 1 -4.05 7.66 -19.61
CA MET A 1 -2.73 6.99 -19.72
C MET A 1 -2.38 6.43 -18.36
N ILE A 2 -1.79 5.23 -18.31
CA ILE A 2 -1.32 4.59 -17.08
C ILE A 2 0.20 4.55 -17.15
N GLU A 3 0.87 4.92 -16.07
CA GLU A 3 2.31 4.75 -15.88
C GLU A 3 2.55 4.13 -14.52
N ILE A 4 3.60 3.33 -14.39
CA ILE A 4 3.96 2.61 -13.18
C ILE A 4 5.39 3.01 -12.84
N SER A 5 5.59 3.39 -11.58
CA SER A 5 6.92 3.67 -11.06
C SER A 5 7.66 2.36 -10.80
N GLU A 6 8.95 2.31 -11.13
CA GLU A 6 9.85 1.25 -10.68
C GLU A 6 10.11 1.34 -9.17
N ARG A 7 9.83 2.50 -8.56
CA ARG A 7 9.93 2.68 -7.10
C ARG A 7 8.68 2.17 -6.41
N TYR A 8 8.90 1.36 -5.40
CA TYR A 8 7.86 0.77 -4.57
C TYR A 8 8.11 1.03 -3.09
N LEU A 9 7.04 0.95 -2.32
CA LEU A 9 7.05 1.06 -0.88
C LEU A 9 7.19 -0.32 -0.28
N ALA A 10 8.18 -0.52 0.58
CA ALA A 10 8.30 -1.74 1.36
C ALA A 10 8.63 -1.42 2.81
N PHE A 11 7.93 -2.09 3.71
CA PHE A 11 8.12 -2.00 5.15
C PHE A 11 7.93 -3.40 5.76
N GLY A 12 8.85 -3.80 6.65
CA GLY A 12 8.76 -5.09 7.35
C GLY A 12 10.12 -5.54 7.89
N GLN A 13 10.15 -6.72 8.51
CA GLN A 13 11.39 -7.32 9.01
C GLN A 13 12.31 -7.78 7.86
N ASN A 14 13.61 -7.98 8.12
CA ASN A 14 14.57 -8.43 7.09
C ASN A 14 14.11 -9.67 6.30
N ILE A 15 13.41 -10.60 6.93
CA ILE A 15 12.87 -11.78 6.27
C ILE A 15 11.72 -11.45 5.31
N PHE A 16 10.87 -10.47 5.64
CA PHE A 16 9.86 -9.94 4.71
C PHE A 16 10.52 -9.33 3.48
N VAL A 17 11.58 -8.55 3.69
CA VAL A 17 12.28 -7.89 2.59
C VAL A 17 12.83 -8.91 1.60
N LYS A 18 13.49 -9.95 2.12
CA LYS A 18 14.10 -11.00 1.29
C LYS A 18 13.08 -11.88 0.57
N GLU A 19 12.04 -12.29 1.28
CA GLU A 19 11.10 -13.29 0.77
C GLU A 19 9.94 -12.68 -0.03
N VAL A 20 9.68 -11.38 0.15
CA VAL A 20 8.52 -10.71 -0.41
C VAL A 20 8.90 -9.43 -1.14
N ALA A 21 9.56 -8.49 -0.47
CA ALA A 21 9.75 -7.17 -1.05
C ALA A 21 10.64 -7.18 -2.30
N ILE A 22 11.75 -7.92 -2.26
CA ILE A 22 12.67 -8.04 -3.40
C ILE A 22 11.97 -8.73 -4.59
N PRO A 23 11.38 -9.94 -4.45
CA PRO A 23 10.69 -10.58 -5.57
C PRO A 23 9.52 -9.76 -6.13
N VAL A 24 8.76 -9.08 -5.27
CA VAL A 24 7.70 -8.17 -5.73
C VAL A 24 8.27 -6.96 -6.46
N GLY A 25 9.42 -6.43 -6.00
CA GLY A 25 10.15 -5.38 -6.69
C GLY A 25 10.52 -5.76 -8.11
N GLU A 26 11.05 -6.96 -8.32
CA GLU A 26 11.38 -7.48 -9.66
C GLU A 26 10.14 -7.54 -10.57
N VAL A 27 9.00 -8.00 -10.04
CA VAL A 27 7.73 -8.01 -10.77
C VAL A 27 7.28 -6.58 -11.13
N ILE A 28 7.40 -5.63 -10.21
CA ILE A 28 7.04 -4.23 -10.47
C ILE A 28 7.94 -3.63 -11.56
N GLU A 29 9.24 -3.89 -11.51
CA GLU A 29 10.20 -3.45 -12.53
C GLU A 29 9.87 -4.02 -13.92
N GLU A 30 9.45 -5.29 -14.00
CA GLU A 30 9.01 -5.89 -15.27
C GLU A 30 7.77 -5.21 -15.84
N VAL A 31 6.74 -5.00 -15.00
CA VAL A 31 5.51 -4.33 -15.46
C VAL A 31 5.77 -2.85 -15.78
N ALA A 32 6.66 -2.18 -15.04
CA ALA A 32 7.03 -0.79 -15.31
C ALA A 32 7.72 -0.61 -16.67
N LYS A 33 8.43 -1.61 -17.20
CA LYS A 33 8.98 -1.56 -18.58
C LYS A 33 7.89 -1.46 -19.64
N GLU A 34 6.72 -2.06 -19.40
CA GLU A 34 5.56 -1.96 -20.30
C GLU A 34 4.79 -0.65 -20.13
N TYR A 35 4.84 -0.04 -18.93
CA TYR A 35 4.14 1.20 -18.58
C TYR A 35 5.09 2.23 -17.95
N PRO A 36 6.10 2.72 -18.70
CA PRO A 36 7.18 3.50 -18.12
C PRO A 36 6.69 4.84 -17.57
N CYS A 37 7.22 5.24 -16.41
CA CYS A 37 6.97 6.55 -15.82
C CYS A 37 8.15 7.49 -16.08
N ALA A 38 7.89 8.62 -16.75
CA ALA A 38 8.91 9.60 -17.09
C ALA A 38 9.28 10.53 -15.91
N ASP A 39 8.31 10.83 -15.06
CA ASP A 39 8.44 11.76 -13.92
C ASP A 39 8.36 10.98 -12.60
N ASP A 40 9.32 10.08 -12.40
CA ASP A 40 9.33 9.25 -11.23
C ASP A 40 9.65 10.08 -9.98
N VAL A 41 8.65 10.24 -9.13
CA VAL A 41 8.82 11.04 -7.93
C VAL A 41 9.71 10.28 -6.96
N ASP A 42 10.64 11.00 -6.35
CA ASP A 42 11.52 10.47 -5.31
C ASP A 42 10.67 10.22 -4.07
N LEU A 43 9.93 9.11 -4.11
CA LEU A 43 9.42 8.43 -2.94
C LEU A 43 10.66 7.95 -2.20
N ARG A 44 11.29 8.86 -1.44
CA ARG A 44 12.35 8.57 -0.47
C ARG A 44 11.74 7.75 0.66
N ILE A 45 11.36 6.54 0.31
CA ILE A 45 10.91 5.52 1.22
C ILE A 45 12.21 4.97 1.76
N VAL A 46 12.44 5.26 3.03
CA VAL A 46 13.68 5.00 3.74
C VAL A 46 14.17 3.58 3.41
N SER A 47 15.31 3.48 2.73
CA SER A 47 15.97 2.24 2.32
C SER A 47 16.48 1.38 3.50
N ARG A 48 16.09 1.75 4.72
CA ARG A 48 16.29 0.97 5.93
C ARG A 48 14.91 0.51 6.42
N PRO A 49 14.60 -0.79 6.27
CA PRO A 49 13.47 -1.39 6.95
C PRO A 49 13.74 -1.31 8.45
N THR A 50 13.35 -0.22 9.09
CA THR A 50 13.23 -0.19 10.54
C THR A 50 12.10 -1.15 10.88
N ALA A 51 12.44 -2.27 11.51
CA ALA A 51 11.46 -3.15 12.13
C ALA A 51 10.57 -2.28 13.02
N PHE A 52 9.29 -2.14 12.66
CA PHE A 52 8.38 -1.43 13.53
C PHE A 52 8.06 -2.30 14.74
N LEU A 53 8.02 -1.64 15.88
CA LEU A 53 7.15 -2.01 16.97
C LEU A 53 5.75 -1.49 16.63
N SER A 54 5.08 -2.02 15.60
CA SER A 54 3.66 -1.78 15.27
C SER A 54 2.88 -3.08 15.23
N GLY A 55 1.55 -2.99 15.39
CA GLY A 55 0.63 -4.09 15.09
C GLY A 55 0.64 -4.49 13.61
N LEU A 56 1.03 -3.56 12.73
CA LEU A 56 1.32 -3.82 11.32
C LEU A 56 2.74 -4.40 11.20
N ASP A 57 2.86 -5.66 10.77
CA ASP A 57 4.12 -6.40 10.69
C ASP A 57 4.85 -6.18 9.37
N ALA A 58 4.09 -6.02 8.28
CA ALA A 58 4.63 -5.75 6.96
C ALA A 58 3.67 -4.94 6.08
N LEU A 59 4.24 -4.18 5.14
CA LEU A 59 3.55 -3.45 4.10
C LEU A 59 4.36 -3.51 2.81
N ILE A 60 3.70 -3.76 1.69
CA ILE A 60 4.25 -3.51 0.36
C ILE A 60 3.29 -2.62 -0.42
N GLY A 61 3.79 -1.71 -1.23
CA GLY A 61 2.95 -0.88 -2.05
C GLY A 61 3.55 -0.46 -3.38
N ILE A 62 2.68 -0.33 -4.37
CA ILE A 62 3.01 0.05 -5.74
C ILE A 62 2.63 1.51 -5.98
N SER A 63 3.42 2.22 -6.79
CA SER A 63 3.12 3.61 -7.17
C SER A 63 2.73 3.69 -8.64
N VAL A 64 1.56 4.26 -8.91
CA VAL A 64 0.94 4.33 -10.23
C VAL A 64 0.43 5.74 -10.54
N PHE A 65 0.57 6.15 -11.79
CA PHE A 65 0.11 7.43 -12.29
C PHE A 65 -1.01 7.20 -13.30
N LEU A 66 -2.15 7.84 -13.05
CA LEU A 66 -3.40 7.64 -13.76
C LEU A 66 -3.83 8.96 -14.41
N GLY A 67 -4.10 8.91 -15.71
CA GLY A 67 -4.78 9.99 -16.42
C GLY A 67 -6.28 9.71 -16.55
N GLY A 68 -7.12 10.38 -15.76
CA GLY A 68 -8.59 10.31 -15.87
C GLY A 68 -9.15 8.89 -15.67
N TRP A 69 -9.99 8.42 -16.60
CA TRP A 69 -10.60 7.07 -16.64
C TRP A 69 -9.61 5.89 -16.67
N ALA A 70 -8.31 6.17 -16.66
CA ALA A 70 -7.25 5.17 -16.58
C ALA A 70 -7.25 4.35 -15.27
N GLY A 71 -7.93 4.80 -14.22
CA GLY A 71 -7.96 4.10 -12.93
C GLY A 71 -8.63 2.73 -12.98
N THR A 72 -9.78 2.60 -13.65
CA THR A 72 -10.45 1.29 -13.79
C THR A 72 -9.65 0.34 -14.68
N LYS A 73 -9.10 0.85 -15.79
CA LYS A 73 -8.20 0.08 -16.65
C LYS A 73 -6.96 -0.42 -15.92
N PHE A 74 -6.38 0.39 -15.03
CA PHE A 74 -5.26 -0.04 -14.20
C PHE A 74 -5.64 -1.23 -13.32
N LEU A 75 -6.83 -1.20 -12.69
CA LEU A 75 -7.29 -2.31 -11.87
C LEU A 75 -7.46 -3.57 -12.71
N ASP A 76 -8.24 -3.49 -13.78
CA ASP A 76 -8.61 -4.68 -14.58
C ASP A 76 -7.42 -5.27 -15.36
N GLU A 77 -6.63 -4.42 -16.05
CA GLU A 77 -5.64 -4.87 -17.03
C GLU A 77 -4.23 -5.05 -16.42
N ILE A 78 -3.93 -4.40 -15.29
CA ILE A 78 -2.58 -4.36 -14.72
C ILE A 78 -2.57 -4.95 -13.32
N TYR A 79 -3.42 -4.44 -12.42
CA TYR A 79 -3.45 -4.91 -11.05
C TYR A 79 -3.93 -6.36 -10.98
N ASP A 80 -5.16 -6.64 -11.40
CA ASP A 80 -5.77 -7.97 -11.27
C ASP A 80 -5.11 -9.01 -12.19
N ALA A 81 -4.61 -8.59 -13.36
CA ALA A 81 -4.02 -9.49 -14.34
C ALA A 81 -2.52 -9.77 -14.12
N LYS A 82 -1.73 -8.78 -13.68
CA LYS A 82 -0.25 -8.87 -13.65
C LYS A 82 0.33 -8.76 -12.24
N LEU A 83 -0.02 -7.71 -11.51
CA LEU A 83 0.63 -7.39 -10.22
C LEU A 83 0.04 -8.18 -9.05
N GLY A 84 -1.28 -8.08 -8.84
CA GLY A 84 -2.00 -8.66 -7.71
C GLY A 84 -1.73 -10.15 -7.51
N PRO A 85 -1.92 -11.02 -8.52
CA PRO A 85 -1.64 -12.45 -8.38
C PRO A 85 -0.20 -12.74 -7.98
N LYS A 86 0.77 -12.04 -8.57
CA LYS A 86 2.20 -12.19 -8.29
C LYS A 86 2.58 -11.69 -6.90
N ILE A 87 2.06 -10.54 -6.48
CA ILE A 87 2.27 -10.03 -5.12
C ILE A 87 1.75 -11.05 -4.10
N LYS A 88 0.54 -11.56 -4.32
CA LYS A 88 -0.11 -12.54 -3.43
C LYS A 88 0.62 -13.89 -3.41
N GLU A 89 1.27 -14.30 -4.49
CA GLU A 89 2.13 -15.49 -4.56
C GLU A 89 3.27 -15.43 -3.52
N TYR A 90 3.93 -14.28 -3.38
CA TYR A 90 4.99 -14.07 -2.38
C TYR A 90 4.45 -13.74 -0.98
N PHE A 91 3.33 -13.01 -0.90
CA PHE A 91 2.72 -12.61 0.37
C PHE A 91 2.15 -13.80 1.16
N ARG A 92 1.44 -14.70 0.48
CA ARG A 92 0.74 -15.83 1.11
C ARG A 92 1.64 -16.69 2.01
N PRO A 93 2.78 -17.25 1.54
CA PRO A 93 3.64 -18.09 2.38
C PRO A 93 4.32 -17.30 3.51
N TYR A 94 4.47 -15.98 3.38
CA TYR A 94 4.97 -15.12 4.45
C TYR A 94 3.95 -15.02 5.60
N ILE A 95 2.70 -14.69 5.25
CA ILE A 95 1.59 -14.53 6.21
C ILE A 95 1.32 -15.85 6.95
N GLU A 96 1.23 -16.95 6.21
CA GLU A 96 0.93 -18.28 6.76
C GLU A 96 1.96 -18.74 7.81
N ARG A 97 3.24 -18.41 7.62
CA ARG A 97 4.31 -18.77 8.58
C ARG A 97 4.36 -17.88 9.82
N ARG A 98 3.91 -16.63 9.71
CA ARG A 98 4.01 -15.62 10.77
C ARG A 98 2.81 -15.60 11.71
N GLY A 99 1.68 -16.17 11.27
CA GLY A 99 0.48 -16.36 12.09
C GLY A 99 -0.49 -15.18 12.05
N VAL A 100 -1.70 -15.45 12.55
CA VAL A 100 -2.89 -14.57 12.46
C VAL A 100 -2.89 -13.38 13.43
N ASP A 101 -1.96 -13.33 14.38
CA ASP A 101 -1.89 -12.25 15.38
C ASP A 101 -1.29 -10.95 14.84
N LYS A 102 -0.82 -10.98 13.59
CA LYS A 102 -0.16 -9.89 12.89
C LYS A 102 -1.07 -9.33 11.80
N LYS A 103 -0.86 -8.06 11.46
CA LYS A 103 -1.51 -7.41 10.34
C LYS A 103 -0.49 -7.15 9.24
N TYR A 104 -0.92 -7.30 8.00
CA TYR A 104 -0.13 -7.08 6.80
C TYR A 104 -0.89 -6.14 5.89
N SER A 105 -0.16 -5.32 5.13
CA SER A 105 -0.77 -4.37 4.21
C SER A 105 -0.26 -4.52 2.79
N LEU A 106 -1.19 -4.46 1.84
CA LEU A 106 -0.92 -4.16 0.45
C LEU A 106 -1.40 -2.74 0.18
N ALA A 107 -0.53 -1.91 -0.38
CA ALA A 107 -0.81 -0.50 -0.64
C ALA A 107 -0.75 -0.15 -2.13
N ILE A 108 -1.64 0.74 -2.56
CA ILE A 108 -1.61 1.35 -3.89
C ILE A 108 -1.51 2.85 -3.71
N LEU A 109 -0.41 3.44 -4.17
CA LEU A 109 -0.25 4.87 -4.29
C LEU A 109 -0.65 5.27 -5.71
N ALA A 110 -1.81 5.89 -5.88
CA ALA A 110 -2.25 6.41 -7.16
C ALA A 110 -2.13 7.93 -7.23
N ARG A 111 -1.74 8.45 -8.40
CA ARG A 111 -1.57 9.88 -8.64
C ARG A 111 -2.23 10.30 -9.93
N LYS A 112 -2.95 11.42 -9.91
CA LYS A 112 -3.52 11.98 -11.13
C LYS A 112 -2.49 12.87 -11.82
N ARG A 113 -2.18 12.59 -13.09
CA ARG A 113 -1.21 13.38 -13.85
C ARG A 113 -1.65 14.85 -13.95
N GLY A 114 -0.72 15.77 -13.69
CA GLY A 114 -0.98 17.21 -13.77
C GLY A 114 -1.76 17.79 -12.58
N VAL A 115 -2.10 16.97 -11.58
CA VAL A 115 -2.71 17.40 -10.32
C VAL A 115 -1.71 17.16 -9.19
N GLY A 116 -1.60 18.11 -8.25
CA GLY A 116 -0.61 18.05 -7.17
C GLY A 116 -0.85 16.94 -6.15
N GLY A 117 -2.04 16.32 -6.10
CA GLY A 117 -2.42 15.37 -5.07
C GLY A 117 -2.19 13.89 -5.41
N SER A 118 -2.16 13.06 -4.37
CA SER A 118 -2.04 11.61 -4.46
C SER A 118 -3.00 10.90 -3.51
N VAL A 119 -3.26 9.63 -3.78
CA VAL A 119 -4.03 8.75 -2.89
C VAL A 119 -3.22 7.53 -2.53
N LEU A 120 -3.13 7.25 -1.23
CA LEU A 120 -2.55 6.04 -0.68
C LEU A 120 -3.68 5.16 -0.15
N ILE A 121 -3.92 4.04 -0.79
CA ILE A 121 -4.94 3.06 -0.40
C ILE A 121 -4.22 1.87 0.24
N CYS A 122 -4.46 1.61 1.51
CA CYS A 122 -3.88 0.50 2.26
C CYS A 122 -4.94 -0.56 2.56
N CYS A 123 -4.85 -1.71 1.92
CA CYS A 123 -5.65 -2.90 2.22
C CYS A 123 -4.94 -3.70 3.32
N ILE A 124 -5.61 -3.91 4.45
CA ILE A 124 -5.02 -4.48 5.67
C ILE A 124 -5.78 -5.74 6.09
N GLY A 125 -5.03 -6.79 6.43
CA GLY A 125 -5.59 -8.05 6.89
C GLY A 125 -4.57 -8.89 7.66
N SER A 126 -5.07 -9.87 8.41
CA SER A 126 -4.29 -10.89 9.11
C SER A 126 -4.13 -12.18 8.29
N SER A 127 -4.89 -12.31 7.21
CA SER A 127 -4.76 -13.38 6.22
C SER A 127 -4.82 -12.80 4.81
N ILE A 128 -4.48 -13.61 3.81
CA ILE A 128 -4.59 -13.20 2.41
C ILE A 128 -6.05 -12.96 2.01
N GLU A 129 -6.99 -13.73 2.56
CA GLU A 129 -8.44 -13.59 2.33
C GLU A 129 -8.97 -12.26 2.90
N GLU A 130 -8.48 -11.82 4.06
CA GLU A 130 -8.83 -10.50 4.62
C GLU A 130 -8.30 -9.36 3.74
N ILE A 131 -7.09 -9.50 3.21
CA ILE A 131 -6.51 -8.53 2.27
C ILE A 131 -7.36 -8.52 0.99
N GLU A 132 -7.66 -9.67 0.40
CA GLU A 132 -8.49 -9.77 -0.81
C GLU A 132 -9.91 -9.21 -0.63
N SER A 133 -10.50 -9.43 0.56
CA SER A 133 -11.77 -8.80 0.89
C SER A 133 -11.67 -7.27 0.94
N SER A 134 -10.52 -6.73 1.35
CA SER A 134 -10.27 -5.30 1.40
C SER A 134 -9.97 -4.72 0.01
N GLU A 135 -9.27 -5.47 -0.85
CA GLU A 135 -8.97 -5.09 -2.23
C GLU A 135 -10.23 -4.78 -3.06
N ARG A 136 -11.34 -5.47 -2.79
CA ARG A 136 -12.64 -5.24 -3.46
C ARG A 136 -13.17 -3.81 -3.35
N HIS A 137 -12.66 -3.02 -2.40
CA HIS A 137 -13.05 -1.64 -2.18
C HIS A 137 -12.09 -0.61 -2.83
N ILE A 138 -10.98 -1.05 -3.42
CA ILE A 138 -10.04 -0.18 -4.15
C ILE A 138 -10.75 0.62 -5.27
N PRO A 139 -11.63 0.04 -6.11
CA PRO A 139 -12.33 0.81 -7.14
C PRO A 139 -13.18 1.96 -6.57
N ALA A 140 -13.84 1.73 -5.44
CA ALA A 140 -14.65 2.74 -4.76
C ALA A 140 -13.76 3.88 -4.23
N ALA A 141 -12.66 3.54 -3.55
CA ALA A 141 -11.69 4.52 -3.05
C ALA A 141 -11.09 5.36 -4.20
N LEU A 142 -10.70 4.74 -5.31
CA LEU A 142 -10.19 5.47 -6.49
C LEU A 142 -11.24 6.40 -7.11
N THR A 143 -12.50 5.99 -7.14
CA THR A 143 -13.60 6.81 -7.67
C THR A 143 -13.81 8.04 -6.80
N MET A 144 -13.94 7.87 -5.48
CA MET A 144 -14.11 8.97 -4.53
C MET A 144 -12.91 9.91 -4.54
N THR A 145 -11.70 9.37 -4.69
CA THR A 145 -10.51 10.22 -4.71
C THR A 145 -10.40 11.04 -5.98
N ASN A 146 -10.87 10.56 -7.13
CA ASN A 146 -10.89 11.36 -8.35
C ASN A 146 -11.69 12.66 -8.15
N GLU A 147 -12.84 12.57 -7.48
CA GLU A 147 -13.67 13.73 -7.14
C GLU A 147 -12.94 14.68 -6.18
N LEU A 148 -12.28 14.14 -5.16
CA LEU A 148 -11.52 14.91 -4.19
C LEU A 148 -10.30 15.61 -4.83
N LEU A 149 -9.53 14.91 -5.66
CA LEU A 149 -8.36 15.44 -6.35
C LEU A 149 -8.74 16.58 -7.31
N ASP A 150 -9.89 16.48 -7.98
CA ASP A 150 -10.41 17.53 -8.86
C ASP A 150 -10.88 18.78 -8.10
N SER A 151 -11.29 18.61 -6.84
CA SER A 151 -11.71 19.71 -5.96
C SER A 151 -10.57 20.31 -5.12
N SER A 152 -9.41 19.65 -5.03
CA SER A 152 -8.34 20.02 -4.10
C SER A 152 -7.45 21.15 -4.62
N LYS A 153 -7.00 22.01 -3.70
CA LYS A 153 -5.95 23.01 -3.96
C LYS A 153 -4.60 22.50 -3.40
N GLY A 154 -3.83 21.78 -4.21
CA GLY A 154 -2.41 21.51 -3.94
C GLY A 154 -2.05 20.10 -3.44
N ASN A 155 -0.79 19.93 -3.03
CA ASN A 155 -0.08 18.65 -2.85
C ASN A 155 -0.53 17.80 -1.64
N SER A 156 -1.80 17.42 -1.60
CA SER A 156 -2.36 16.58 -0.52
C SER A 156 -2.22 15.09 -0.82
N VAL A 157 -2.04 14.29 0.23
CA VAL A 157 -2.06 12.82 0.20
C VAL A 157 -3.30 12.33 0.93
N TYR A 158 -4.21 11.69 0.22
CA TYR A 158 -5.43 11.09 0.75
C TYR A 158 -5.16 9.64 1.17
N LEU A 159 -5.22 9.34 2.45
CA LEU A 159 -5.03 7.99 2.99
C LEU A 159 -6.38 7.30 3.18
N TYR A 160 -6.58 6.18 2.47
CA TYR A 160 -7.66 5.23 2.74
C TYR A 160 -7.08 3.99 3.41
N VAL A 161 -7.60 3.65 4.59
CA VAL A 161 -7.32 2.37 5.25
C VAL A 161 -8.55 1.49 5.11
N ILE A 162 -8.35 0.32 4.51
CA ILE A 162 -9.40 -0.68 4.27
C ILE A 162 -9.04 -1.93 5.05
N GLU A 163 -9.83 -2.26 6.06
CA GLU A 163 -9.60 -3.42 6.91
C GLU A 163 -10.91 -4.17 7.15
N GLY A 164 -10.90 -5.49 6.92
CA GLY A 164 -12.07 -6.35 7.14
C GLY A 164 -13.29 -5.94 6.31
N GLY A 165 -13.08 -5.43 5.08
CA GLY A 165 -14.16 -4.97 4.20
C GLY A 165 -14.82 -3.66 4.63
N LYS A 166 -14.23 -2.93 5.59
CA LYS A 166 -14.67 -1.60 5.99
C LYS A 166 -13.66 -0.57 5.48
N PHE A 167 -14.15 0.49 4.84
CA PHE A 167 -13.34 1.64 4.47
C PHE A 167 -14.04 2.93 4.87
N ASN A 168 -13.27 3.95 5.25
CA ASN A 168 -13.81 5.27 5.56
C ASN A 168 -14.20 5.96 4.26
N LEU A 169 -15.42 6.52 4.22
CA LEU A 169 -15.89 7.33 3.10
C LEU A 169 -15.07 8.63 2.97
N GLU A 170 -14.64 9.18 4.10
CA GLU A 170 -13.75 10.34 4.16
C GLU A 170 -12.31 9.87 4.44
N PRO A 171 -11.34 10.16 3.55
CA PRO A 171 -9.94 9.81 3.77
C PRO A 171 -9.28 10.73 4.78
N GLU A 172 -8.25 10.23 5.46
CA GLU A 172 -7.35 11.10 6.22
C GLU A 172 -6.45 11.87 5.25
N VAL A 173 -6.31 13.18 5.44
CA VAL A 173 -5.58 14.06 4.52
C VAL A 173 -4.26 14.47 5.15
N PHE A 174 -3.16 14.25 4.43
CA PHE A 174 -1.81 14.58 4.86
C PHE A 174 -1.09 15.48 3.85
N GLU A 175 -0.12 16.25 4.32
CA GLU A 175 0.68 17.14 3.46
C GLU A 175 1.79 16.39 2.70
N SER A 176 2.10 15.16 3.08
CA SER A 176 3.16 14.37 2.46
C SER A 176 2.96 12.86 2.63
N HIS A 177 3.60 12.09 1.74
CA HIS A 177 3.61 10.62 1.79
C HIS A 177 4.24 10.12 3.09
N GLN A 178 5.29 10.79 3.57
CA GLN A 178 5.92 10.45 4.84
C GLN A 178 4.94 10.63 6.00
N MET A 179 4.18 11.72 6.05
CA MET A 179 3.18 11.95 7.09
C MET A 179 2.03 10.95 7.00
N ALA A 180 1.57 10.59 5.80
CA ALA A 180 0.56 9.55 5.62
C ALA A 180 1.04 8.19 6.17
N LEU A 181 2.30 7.83 5.91
CA LEU A 181 2.89 6.60 6.46
C LEU A 181 3.02 6.66 7.99
N GLU A 182 3.42 7.80 8.56
CA GLU A 182 3.42 8.02 10.02
C GLU A 182 2.01 7.96 10.62
N GLY A 183 0.99 8.49 9.94
CA GLY A 183 -0.41 8.36 10.30
C GLY A 183 -0.82 6.89 10.36
N LEU A 184 -0.56 6.14 9.30
CA LEU A 184 -0.83 4.71 9.22
C LEU A 184 -0.19 3.93 10.38
N LYS A 185 1.07 4.25 10.72
CA LYS A 185 1.79 3.62 11.83
C LYS A 185 1.12 3.88 13.18
N ARG A 186 0.58 5.08 13.39
CA ARG A 186 -0.13 5.43 14.63
C ARG A 186 -1.45 4.69 14.77
N MET A 187 -2.10 4.32 13.67
CA MET A 187 -3.34 3.53 13.69
C MET A 187 -3.11 2.08 14.16
N TYR A 188 -1.90 1.54 14.00
CA TYR A 188 -1.54 0.18 14.40
C TYR A 188 -0.39 0.17 15.42
N PRO A 189 -0.57 0.68 16.66
CA PRO A 189 0.50 0.69 17.66
C PRO A 189 0.97 -0.72 18.04
N ALA A 190 2.24 -0.89 18.43
CA ALA A 190 2.70 -2.17 18.99
C ALA A 190 1.89 -2.52 20.24
N LYS A 191 1.53 -3.80 20.35
CA LYS A 191 1.16 -4.36 21.64
C LYS A 191 2.40 -4.39 22.52
N LEU A 192 2.36 -3.71 23.67
CA LEU A 192 3.41 -3.82 24.70
C LEU A 192 3.57 -5.30 25.08
N PRO A 193 4.80 -5.80 25.29
CA PRO A 193 5.00 -7.15 25.78
C PRO A 193 4.24 -7.29 27.11
N LYS A 194 3.38 -8.30 27.22
CA LYS A 194 2.71 -8.63 28.48
C LYS A 194 3.81 -8.83 29.53
N GLN A 195 3.86 -7.97 30.55
CA GLN A 195 4.75 -8.18 31.68
C GLN A 195 4.45 -9.56 32.27
N ILE A 196 5.37 -10.50 32.09
CA ILE A 196 5.32 -11.77 32.80
C ILE A 196 5.62 -11.41 34.25
N LYS A 197 4.59 -11.37 35.11
CA LYS A 197 4.82 -11.25 36.55
C LYS A 197 5.78 -12.37 36.97
N PRO A 198 6.90 -12.07 37.66
CA PRO A 198 7.70 -13.12 38.25
C PRO A 198 6.80 -13.92 39.20
N ARG A 199 6.80 -15.25 39.04
CA ARG A 199 6.11 -16.13 39.98
C ARG A 199 6.75 -15.90 41.35
N SER A 200 5.94 -15.36 42.27
CA SER A 200 6.25 -15.25 43.70
C SER A 200 6.23 -16.64 44.32
#